data_AF-A0A8S9Y968-F1
#
_entry.id   AF-A0A8S9Y968-F1
#
_cell.length_a   1.000
_cell.length_b   1.000
_cell.length_c   1.000
_cell.angle_alpha   90.00
_cell.angle_beta   90.00
_cell.angle_gamma   90.00
#
_symmetry.space_group_name_H-M   'P 1'
#
loop_
_entity.id
_entity.type
_entity.pdbx_description
1 polymer ?
#
loop_
_entity_poly.entity_id
_entity_poly.type
_entity_poly.pdbx_seq_one_letter_code
_entity_poly.pdbx_strand_id
1 'polypeptide(L)'
;MDKSFSSPQSPPHIDLYNFENEQFATCRYILTSPRSLEACAKLNIKPIELLFTKKQDFTESYRNFPQRKLDELYMQHENVRREKLTKVRIERNNLIKKDGQINEGVVRYSPQKDRRCENEPGEALSVDRKKQSLTLGPQSTPNSIEKRNPTAHTLPRKYESLLKKLPPNEAKRLKLAHQRCLAYAAQTSRSRPVEVSEQTTCSLMISGQKTRPQSSYRIQPGISSSERQTGDGPIRRCASNASLVKESEFWLRRHAIESERIEETERLKSSLEDREKRAEQLVEKNERERQRSLEIAHYERERRLREAQNRRRELDSMLESYRRDLQEARELVSLVVGKLISTSISEHTLLIQERQEEWRRTAETIQKQKEEHVQKLLEERELKIQESRNLALAAERLREEMLRVYNLDSFDKKAQRVALINELGLENTS
;
A
#
# COMPACT_ATOMS: atom_id res chain seq x y z
N MET A 1 -42.71 -26.68 0.84
CA MET A 1 -42.46 -25.22 0.96
C MET A 1 -42.26 -24.96 2.44
N ASP A 2 -41.02 -25.03 2.92
CA ASP A 2 -40.72 -24.84 4.35
C ASP A 2 -39.86 -23.59 4.53
N LYS A 3 -40.54 -22.48 4.85
CA LYS A 3 -39.91 -21.23 5.28
C LYS A 3 -39.70 -21.31 6.79
N SER A 4 -38.55 -21.84 7.21
CA SER A 4 -38.05 -21.67 8.57
C SER A 4 -37.55 -20.24 8.75
N PHE A 5 -38.39 -19.39 9.35
CA PHE A 5 -37.99 -18.07 9.85
C PHE A 5 -37.06 -18.27 11.05
N SER A 6 -35.75 -18.24 10.80
CA SER A 6 -34.75 -18.16 11.86
C SER A 6 -34.76 -16.75 12.47
N SER A 7 -34.65 -16.70 13.80
CA SER A 7 -34.44 -15.53 14.66
C SER A 7 -33.42 -14.53 14.08
N PRO A 8 -33.48 -13.22 14.42
CA PRO A 8 -32.57 -12.21 13.89
C PRO A 8 -31.16 -12.44 14.43
N GLN A 9 -30.39 -13.28 13.75
CA GLN A 9 -28.97 -13.46 14.00
C GLN A 9 -28.29 -12.10 13.78
N SER A 10 -27.35 -11.76 14.67
CA SER A 10 -26.53 -10.56 14.55
C SER A 10 -26.01 -10.41 13.12
N PRO A 11 -26.04 -9.20 12.52
CA PRO A 11 -25.59 -9.02 11.15
C PRO A 11 -24.21 -9.63 10.93
N PRO A 12 -23.98 -10.38 9.84
CA PRO A 12 -22.69 -10.98 9.56
C PRO A 12 -21.60 -9.90 9.52
N HIS A 13 -20.41 -10.18 10.04
CA HIS A 13 -19.30 -9.22 10.06
C HIS A 13 -18.63 -9.13 8.69
N ILE A 14 -18.93 -8.05 7.96
CA ILE A 14 -18.49 -7.79 6.59
C ILE A 14 -17.65 -6.50 6.60
N ASP A 15 -16.40 -6.61 6.21
CA ASP A 15 -15.37 -5.57 6.17
C ASP A 15 -14.71 -5.46 4.79
N LEU A 16 -13.80 -4.50 4.62
CA LEU A 16 -13.12 -4.24 3.32
C LEU A 16 -12.19 -5.37 2.82
N TYR A 17 -11.98 -6.44 3.59
CA TYR A 17 -11.15 -7.58 3.21
C TYR A 17 -11.98 -8.81 2.86
N ASN A 18 -13.19 -8.95 3.39
CA ASN A 18 -14.03 -10.14 3.20
C ASN A 18 -15.33 -9.91 2.41
N PHE A 19 -15.70 -8.66 2.10
CA PHE A 19 -16.98 -8.32 1.44
C PHE A 19 -17.17 -8.90 0.04
N GLU A 20 -16.10 -9.29 -0.66
CA GLU A 20 -16.17 -9.94 -1.97
C GLU A 20 -16.27 -11.48 -1.88
N ASN A 21 -16.29 -12.07 -0.68
CA ASN A 21 -16.40 -13.51 -0.52
C ASN A 21 -17.79 -14.03 -0.93
N GLU A 22 -17.86 -15.15 -1.64
CA GLU A 22 -19.11 -15.75 -2.15
C GLU A 22 -20.16 -16.01 -1.05
N GLN A 23 -19.71 -16.29 0.18
CA GLN A 23 -20.59 -16.48 1.34
C GLN A 23 -21.47 -15.25 1.68
N PHE A 24 -21.10 -14.06 1.20
CA PHE A 24 -21.85 -12.81 1.40
C PHE A 24 -22.51 -12.29 0.13
N ALA A 25 -22.40 -12.99 -1.00
CA ALA A 25 -22.97 -12.55 -2.27
C ALA A 25 -24.51 -12.40 -2.24
N THR A 26 -25.18 -13.20 -1.41
CA THR A 26 -26.64 -13.14 -1.18
C THR A 26 -27.02 -12.32 0.05
N CYS A 27 -26.06 -11.70 0.73
CA CYS A 27 -26.32 -10.92 1.93
C CYS A 27 -27.01 -9.60 1.58
N ARG A 28 -27.95 -9.16 2.42
CA ARG A 28 -28.63 -7.85 2.28
C ARG A 28 -27.69 -6.65 2.49
N TYR A 29 -26.59 -6.85 3.22
CA TYR A 29 -25.67 -5.78 3.61
C TYR A 29 -24.35 -5.89 2.85
N ILE A 30 -23.81 -4.74 2.40
CA ILE A 30 -22.52 -4.67 1.68
C ILE A 30 -21.34 -4.59 2.66
N LEU A 31 -21.45 -3.75 3.69
CA LEU A 31 -20.48 -3.62 4.77
C LEU A 31 -21.25 -3.49 6.09
N THR A 32 -20.76 -4.15 7.14
CA THR A 32 -21.34 -4.08 8.49
C THR A 32 -20.30 -3.71 9.54
N SER A 33 -19.01 -3.76 9.21
CA SER A 33 -17.93 -3.33 10.08
C SER A 33 -17.95 -1.81 10.27
N PRO A 34 -18.14 -1.30 11.52
CA PRO A 34 -18.23 0.14 11.77
C PRO A 34 -17.03 0.92 11.26
N ARG A 35 -15.81 0.39 11.44
CA ARG A 35 -14.57 1.00 10.96
C ARG A 35 -14.47 1.06 9.44
N SER A 36 -15.01 0.06 8.75
CA SER A 36 -15.05 0.07 7.28
C SER A 36 -16.06 1.09 6.77
N LEU A 37 -17.23 1.21 7.42
CA LEU A 37 -18.22 2.22 7.10
C LEU A 37 -17.72 3.64 7.38
N GLU A 38 -17.02 3.85 8.50
CA GLU A 38 -16.41 5.15 8.84
C GLU A 38 -15.33 5.55 7.82
N ALA A 39 -14.46 4.61 7.41
CA ALA A 39 -13.44 4.89 6.39
C ALA A 39 -14.07 5.28 5.04
N CYS A 40 -15.17 4.62 4.64
CA CYS A 40 -15.95 4.99 3.46
C CYS A 40 -16.54 6.40 3.60
N ALA A 41 -17.15 6.71 4.75
CA ALA A 41 -17.75 8.01 5.02
C ALA A 41 -16.71 9.15 4.99
N LYS A 42 -15.52 8.95 5.58
CA LYS A 42 -14.44 9.97 5.58
C LYS A 42 -13.95 10.32 4.18
N LEU A 43 -13.98 9.36 3.27
CA LEU A 43 -13.55 9.56 1.88
C LEU A 43 -14.71 9.90 0.93
N ASN A 44 -15.95 10.03 1.43
CA ASN A 44 -17.16 10.19 0.62
C ASN A 44 -17.32 9.10 -0.46
N ILE A 45 -16.90 7.86 -0.17
CA ILE A 45 -17.01 6.72 -1.09
C ILE A 45 -18.18 5.84 -0.64
N LYS A 46 -19.15 5.59 -1.53
CA LYS A 46 -20.27 4.69 -1.22
C LYS A 46 -19.79 3.23 -1.25
N PRO A 47 -20.18 2.37 -0.28
CA PRO A 47 -19.78 0.96 -0.26
C PRO A 47 -20.09 0.20 -1.56
N ILE A 48 -21.20 0.54 -2.23
CA ILE A 48 -21.61 -0.08 -3.50
C ILE A 48 -20.60 0.17 -4.63
N GLU A 49 -19.85 1.28 -4.61
CA GLU A 49 -18.85 1.60 -5.63
C GLU A 49 -17.57 0.76 -5.49
N LEU A 50 -17.41 0.01 -4.40
CA LEU A 50 -16.28 -0.86 -4.17
C LEU A 50 -16.51 -2.28 -4.69
N LEU A 51 -17.77 -2.64 -4.98
CA LEU A 51 -18.16 -3.98 -5.42
C LEU A 51 -17.64 -4.28 -6.83
N PHE A 52 -17.08 -5.47 -6.98
CA PHE A 52 -16.67 -5.98 -8.28
C PHE A 52 -17.90 -6.17 -9.19
N THR A 53 -17.84 -5.59 -10.38
CA THR A 53 -18.86 -5.80 -11.42
C THR A 53 -18.30 -6.74 -12.47
N LYS A 54 -19.00 -7.83 -12.78
CA LYS A 54 -18.53 -8.76 -13.81
C LYS A 54 -18.55 -8.07 -15.17
N LYS A 55 -17.59 -8.42 -16.04
CA LYS A 55 -17.51 -7.88 -17.40
C LYS A 55 -18.83 -8.06 -18.17
N GLN A 56 -19.52 -9.18 -17.99
CA GLN A 56 -20.82 -9.45 -18.62
C GLN A 56 -21.88 -8.42 -18.22
N ASP A 57 -22.10 -8.22 -16.92
CA ASP A 57 -23.07 -7.24 -16.40
C ASP A 57 -22.72 -5.80 -16.84
N PHE A 58 -21.42 -5.49 -16.91
CA PHE A 58 -20.93 -4.22 -17.44
C PHE A 58 -21.25 -4.07 -18.94
N THR A 59 -21.04 -5.13 -19.74
CA THR A 59 -21.35 -5.09 -21.17
C THR A 59 -22.84 -4.90 -21.44
N GLU A 60 -23.70 -5.48 -20.60
CA GLU A 60 -25.14 -5.32 -20.73
C GLU A 60 -25.62 -3.89 -20.47
N SER A 61 -24.89 -3.15 -19.62
CA SER A 61 -25.18 -1.75 -19.29
C SER A 61 -24.72 -0.77 -20.39
N TYR A 62 -23.77 -1.18 -21.24
CA TYR A 62 -23.12 -0.33 -22.24
C TYR A 62 -23.15 -0.94 -23.65
N ARG A 63 -24.28 -1.56 -24.03
CA ARG A 63 -24.47 -2.27 -25.31
C ARG A 63 -24.26 -1.42 -26.58
N ASN A 64 -24.28 -0.09 -26.45
CA ASN A 64 -24.17 0.84 -27.59
C ASN A 64 -22.72 1.11 -28.02
N PHE A 65 -21.72 0.57 -27.33
CA PHE A 65 -20.31 0.81 -27.64
C PHE A 65 -19.66 -0.38 -28.36
N PRO A 66 -18.72 -0.13 -29.30
CA PRO A 66 -17.90 -1.19 -29.89
C PRO A 66 -17.11 -1.96 -28.82
N GLN A 67 -16.96 -3.28 -29.01
CA GLN A 67 -16.33 -4.18 -28.04
C GLN A 67 -14.96 -3.70 -27.55
N ARG A 68 -14.12 -3.14 -28.43
CA ARG A 68 -12.80 -2.61 -28.05
C ARG A 68 -12.90 -1.46 -27.04
N LYS A 69 -13.80 -0.51 -27.30
CA LYS A 69 -14.03 0.64 -26.42
C LYS A 69 -14.68 0.21 -25.10
N LEU A 70 -15.51 -0.82 -25.14
CA LEU A 70 -16.14 -1.41 -23.95
C LEU A 70 -15.12 -2.07 -23.03
N ASP A 71 -14.15 -2.78 -23.61
CA ASP A 71 -13.05 -3.39 -22.87
C ASP A 71 -12.16 -2.33 -22.20
N GLU A 72 -11.85 -1.24 -22.89
CA GLU A 72 -11.12 -0.09 -22.33
C GLU A 72 -11.88 0.56 -21.17
N LEU A 73 -13.18 0.83 -21.35
CA LEU A 73 -14.03 1.40 -20.31
C LEU A 73 -14.14 0.49 -19.09
N TYR A 74 -14.24 -0.83 -19.30
CA TYR A 74 -14.27 -1.80 -18.21
C TYR A 74 -12.95 -1.83 -17.43
N MET A 75 -11.80 -1.78 -18.12
CA MET A 75 -10.50 -1.68 -17.45
C MET A 75 -10.38 -0.39 -16.64
N GLN A 76 -10.80 0.75 -17.19
CA GLN A 76 -10.82 2.02 -16.48
C GLN A 76 -11.72 1.97 -15.24
N HIS A 77 -12.92 1.41 -15.38
CA HIS A 77 -13.86 1.21 -14.28
C HIS A 77 -13.24 0.35 -13.15
N GLU A 78 -12.64 -0.80 -13.48
CA GLU A 78 -11.98 -1.67 -12.49
C GLU A 78 -10.73 -1.04 -11.88
N ASN A 79 -9.99 -0.23 -12.64
CA ASN A 79 -8.85 0.53 -12.09
C ASN A 79 -9.31 1.54 -11.05
N VAL A 80 -10.32 2.35 -11.38
CA VAL A 80 -10.90 3.34 -10.46
C VAL A 80 -11.45 2.67 -9.20
N ARG A 81 -12.14 1.53 -9.35
CA ARG A 81 -12.64 0.73 -8.23
C ARG A 81 -11.49 0.27 -7.32
N ARG A 82 -10.42 -0.31 -7.88
CA ARG A 82 -9.26 -0.78 -7.12
C ARG A 82 -8.54 0.34 -6.39
N GLU A 83 -8.41 1.51 -7.01
CA GLU A 83 -7.84 2.71 -6.38
C GLU A 83 -8.69 3.17 -5.19
N LYS A 84 -10.01 3.28 -5.38
CA LYS A 84 -10.95 3.61 -4.30
C LYS A 84 -10.83 2.61 -3.15
N LEU A 85 -10.87 1.31 -3.44
CA LEU A 85 -10.76 0.26 -2.43
C LEU A 85 -9.43 0.34 -1.65
N THR A 86 -8.33 0.64 -2.34
CA THR A 86 -7.02 0.81 -1.71
C THR A 86 -7.01 2.02 -0.76
N LYS A 87 -7.54 3.16 -1.19
CA LYS A 87 -7.66 4.37 -0.35
C LYS A 87 -8.48 4.11 0.91
N VAL A 88 -9.63 3.45 0.77
CA VAL A 88 -10.50 3.15 1.92
C VAL A 88 -9.82 2.14 2.87
N ARG A 89 -9.10 1.13 2.36
CA ARG A 89 -8.33 0.19 3.20
C ARG A 89 -7.23 0.89 4.01
N ILE A 90 -6.53 1.85 3.40
CA ILE A 90 -5.53 2.66 4.08
C ILE A 90 -6.19 3.48 5.19
N GLU A 91 -7.30 4.15 4.89
CA GLU A 91 -7.98 5.00 5.88
C GLU A 91 -8.53 4.17 7.04
N ARG A 92 -9.09 2.99 6.78
CA ARG A 92 -9.47 2.04 7.85
C ARG A 92 -8.29 1.71 8.76
N ASN A 93 -7.11 1.44 8.20
CA ASN A 93 -5.93 1.14 9.00
C ASN A 93 -5.45 2.35 9.80
N ASN A 94 -5.63 3.57 9.28
CA ASN A 94 -5.37 4.81 10.02
C ASN A 94 -6.33 4.95 11.21
N LEU A 95 -7.62 4.63 11.05
CA LEU A 95 -8.58 4.60 12.16
C LEU A 95 -8.15 3.62 13.25
N ILE A 96 -7.78 2.40 12.87
CA ILE A 96 -7.30 1.38 13.82
C ILE A 96 -6.09 1.87 14.63
N LYS A 97 -5.14 2.57 13.97
CA LYS A 97 -3.97 3.14 14.64
C LYS A 97 -4.33 4.31 15.57
N LYS A 98 -5.24 5.20 15.15
CA LYS A 98 -5.71 6.33 15.95
C LYS A 98 -6.45 5.86 17.21
N ASP A 99 -7.34 4.88 17.07
CA ASP A 99 -8.03 4.25 18.20
C ASP A 99 -7.04 3.60 19.18
N GLY A 100 -5.95 3.01 18.67
CA GLY A 100 -4.87 2.44 19.50
C GLY A 100 -4.13 3.50 20.32
N GLN A 101 -3.81 4.65 19.71
CA GLN A 101 -3.08 5.74 20.38
C GLN A 101 -3.93 6.50 21.41
N ILE A 102 -5.23 6.66 21.16
CA ILE A 102 -6.13 7.33 22.11
C ILE A 102 -6.34 6.48 23.37
N ASN A 103 -6.37 5.15 23.24
CA ASN A 103 -6.54 4.26 24.39
C ASN A 103 -5.29 4.17 25.30
N GLU A 104 -4.08 4.46 24.80
CA GLU A 104 -2.87 4.57 25.62
C GLU A 104 -2.70 5.96 26.27
N GLY A 105 -3.39 7.00 25.76
CA GLY A 105 -3.26 8.40 26.22
C GLY A 105 -4.34 8.90 27.20
N VAL A 106 -5.45 8.17 27.40
CA VAL A 106 -6.62 8.63 28.18
C VAL A 106 -6.69 7.96 29.57
N VAL A 107 -5.53 7.84 30.24
CA VAL A 107 -5.46 7.72 31.71
C VAL A 107 -4.73 8.93 32.28
N ARG A 108 -5.23 10.14 31.99
CA ARG A 108 -4.93 11.34 32.78
C ARG A 108 -6.17 12.24 32.87
N TYR A 109 -6.62 12.39 34.11
CA TYR A 109 -7.64 13.29 34.64
C TYR A 109 -7.99 14.51 33.78
N SER A 110 -9.28 14.71 33.55
CA SER A 110 -9.83 16.04 33.31
C SER A 110 -10.85 16.37 34.41
N PRO A 111 -10.60 17.38 35.25
CA PRO A 111 -11.54 17.82 36.28
C PRO A 111 -12.70 18.60 35.65
N GLN A 112 -13.90 18.34 36.16
CA GLN A 112 -15.11 19.12 35.93
C GLN A 112 -14.85 20.63 36.06
N LYS A 113 -15.31 21.41 35.08
CA LYS A 113 -15.83 22.75 35.33
C LYS A 113 -17.11 22.96 34.55
N ASP A 114 -18.17 23.11 35.32
CA ASP A 114 -19.45 23.68 34.94
C ASP A 114 -19.27 25.02 34.22
N ARG A 115 -20.05 25.24 33.15
CA ARG A 115 -20.93 26.42 33.01
C ARG A 115 -21.79 26.35 31.74
N ARG A 116 -23.10 26.21 32.00
CA ARG A 116 -24.30 26.77 31.35
C ARG A 116 -24.54 26.58 29.84
N CYS A 117 -25.62 25.83 29.59
CA CYS A 117 -26.50 25.87 28.43
C CYS A 117 -27.39 27.13 28.40
N GLU A 118 -27.72 27.57 27.20
CA GLU A 118 -29.02 28.06 26.70
C GLU A 118 -29.03 27.74 25.18
N ASN A 119 -30.05 27.27 24.45
CA ASN A 119 -31.40 26.75 24.72
C ASN A 119 -31.85 25.96 23.46
N GLU A 120 -32.54 24.81 23.69
CA GLU A 120 -33.75 24.29 23.00
C GLU A 120 -33.79 24.04 21.45
N PRO A 121 -34.76 23.25 20.91
CA PRO A 121 -35.27 21.94 21.37
C PRO A 121 -35.53 20.91 20.23
N GLY A 122 -35.84 19.66 20.60
CA GLY A 122 -36.55 18.74 19.68
C GLY A 122 -36.54 17.27 20.09
N GLU A 123 -37.55 16.88 20.89
CA GLU A 123 -38.30 15.60 20.92
C GLU A 123 -37.51 14.26 20.98
N ALA A 124 -37.52 13.55 22.13
CA ALA A 124 -38.47 12.49 22.52
C ALA A 124 -38.33 11.21 21.63
N LEU A 125 -38.16 9.98 22.10
CA LEU A 125 -38.67 9.29 23.29
C LEU A 125 -37.75 8.13 23.73
N SER A 126 -37.79 7.91 25.05
CA SER A 126 -37.43 6.73 25.86
C SER A 126 -37.91 5.36 25.33
N VAL A 127 -37.20 4.26 25.65
CA VAL A 127 -37.60 3.14 26.56
C VAL A 127 -36.41 2.15 26.62
N ASP A 128 -35.62 2.06 27.70
CA ASP A 128 -35.80 1.37 28.99
C ASP A 128 -35.38 -0.12 29.05
N ARG A 129 -34.34 -0.34 29.87
CA ARG A 129 -33.96 -1.50 30.73
C ARG A 129 -34.25 -2.96 30.32
N LYS A 130 -33.19 -3.78 30.38
CA LYS A 130 -32.94 -4.73 31.51
C LYS A 130 -31.58 -5.44 31.42
N LYS A 131 -30.89 -5.49 32.58
CA LYS A 131 -29.72 -6.32 32.89
C LYS A 131 -30.17 -7.64 33.53
N GLN A 132 -29.61 -8.78 33.10
CA GLN A 132 -29.50 -10.06 33.85
C GLN A 132 -28.21 -10.74 33.29
N SER A 133 -27.12 -11.03 34.02
CA SER A 133 -26.89 -11.84 35.24
C SER A 133 -27.09 -13.36 35.05
N LEU A 134 -25.95 -14.09 35.02
CA LEU A 134 -25.73 -15.52 35.39
C LEU A 134 -26.49 -16.57 34.53
N THR A 135 -25.97 -17.75 34.15
CA THR A 135 -25.52 -18.89 34.98
C THR A 135 -25.04 -20.05 34.08
N LEU A 136 -24.42 -21.07 34.68
CA LEU A 136 -23.66 -22.21 34.14
C LEU A 136 -24.45 -23.39 33.50
N GLY A 137 -23.80 -24.07 32.53
CA GLY A 137 -23.82 -25.54 32.27
C GLY A 137 -24.96 -26.13 31.41
N PRO A 138 -24.97 -27.47 31.11
CA PRO A 138 -23.89 -28.37 30.68
C PRO A 138 -24.31 -29.40 29.57
N GLN A 139 -23.34 -30.22 29.09
CA GLN A 139 -23.49 -31.51 28.35
C GLN A 139 -23.98 -31.43 26.87
N SER A 140 -23.66 -32.31 25.92
CA SER A 140 -23.17 -33.70 25.91
C SER A 140 -22.54 -34.05 24.55
N THR A 141 -21.64 -35.05 24.55
CA THR A 141 -21.00 -35.73 23.41
C THR A 141 -22.00 -36.62 22.61
N PRO A 142 -21.66 -37.32 21.50
CA PRO A 142 -20.71 -38.45 21.50
C PRO A 142 -19.77 -38.61 20.26
N ASN A 143 -18.57 -39.09 20.58
CA ASN A 143 -17.78 -40.15 19.93
C ASN A 143 -17.52 -40.16 18.40
N SER A 144 -16.24 -40.11 18.04
CA SER A 144 -15.60 -41.32 17.50
C SER A 144 -14.09 -41.34 17.78
N ILE A 145 -13.67 -42.37 18.49
CA ILE A 145 -12.30 -42.67 18.90
C ILE A 145 -11.70 -43.59 17.84
N GLU A 146 -10.68 -43.13 17.12
CA GLU A 146 -9.69 -44.03 16.51
C GLU A 146 -8.32 -43.79 17.15
N LYS A 147 -7.87 -44.81 17.88
CA LYS A 147 -6.52 -44.93 18.41
C LYS A 147 -5.54 -45.12 17.24
N ARG A 148 -4.61 -44.19 17.05
CA ARG A 148 -3.38 -44.42 16.28
C ARG A 148 -2.15 -44.11 17.13
N ASN A 149 -1.24 -45.08 17.14
CA ASN A 149 0.04 -45.05 17.83
C ASN A 149 0.94 -43.90 17.34
N PRO A 150 1.81 -43.34 18.20
CA PRO A 150 2.64 -42.18 17.88
C PRO A 150 3.97 -42.63 17.26
N THR A 151 3.98 -42.95 15.98
CA THR A 151 5.23 -43.23 15.25
C THR A 151 5.17 -42.66 13.84
N ALA A 152 5.71 -41.44 13.73
CA ALA A 152 6.39 -40.81 12.59
C ALA A 152 6.04 -39.31 12.56
N HIS A 153 6.99 -38.48 12.96
CA HIS A 153 6.93 -37.02 12.79
C HIS A 153 7.03 -36.67 11.30
N THR A 154 5.94 -36.81 10.57
CA THR A 154 5.84 -36.36 9.18
C THR A 154 5.33 -34.93 9.16
N LEU A 155 6.02 -34.06 8.42
CA LEU A 155 5.58 -32.71 8.11
C LEU A 155 4.12 -32.74 7.59
N PRO A 156 3.28 -31.74 7.92
CA PRO A 156 1.92 -31.69 7.41
C PRO A 156 1.91 -31.83 5.88
N ARG A 157 1.04 -32.69 5.33
CA ARG A 157 0.92 -33.02 3.89
C ARG A 157 0.93 -31.80 2.96
N LYS A 158 0.47 -30.65 3.45
CA LYS A 158 0.45 -29.37 2.72
C LYS A 158 1.85 -28.85 2.35
N TYR A 159 2.92 -29.25 3.05
CA TYR A 159 4.29 -28.79 2.79
C TYR A 159 5.11 -29.76 1.92
N GLU A 160 4.58 -30.95 1.65
CA GLU A 160 5.29 -32.01 0.91
C GLU A 160 5.43 -31.66 -0.58
N SER A 161 4.46 -30.95 -1.14
CA SER A 161 4.50 -30.43 -2.51
C SER A 161 5.50 -29.27 -2.69
N LEU A 162 5.75 -28.49 -1.64
CA LEU A 162 6.73 -27.39 -1.64
C LEU A 162 8.17 -27.91 -1.52
N LEU A 163 8.39 -28.95 -0.73
CA LEU A 163 9.69 -29.61 -0.58
C LEU A 163 10.20 -30.25 -1.89
N LYS A 164 9.30 -30.69 -2.76
CA LYS A 164 9.65 -31.23 -4.09
C LYS A 164 10.07 -30.16 -5.09
N LYS A 165 9.72 -28.89 -4.86
CA LYS A 165 10.05 -27.76 -5.74
C LYS A 165 11.31 -27.00 -5.31
N LEU A 166 11.84 -27.29 -4.11
CA LEU A 166 13.01 -26.63 -3.57
C LEU A 166 14.31 -27.36 -3.97
N PRO A 167 15.42 -26.64 -4.19
CA PRO A 167 16.73 -27.24 -4.35
C PRO A 167 17.07 -28.17 -3.17
N PRO A 168 17.83 -29.27 -3.38
CA PRO A 168 18.10 -30.27 -2.34
C PRO A 168 18.70 -29.70 -1.05
N ASN A 169 19.52 -28.65 -1.18
CA ASN A 169 20.17 -27.98 -0.05
C ASN A 169 19.19 -27.14 0.79
N GLU A 170 18.18 -26.53 0.15
CA GLU A 170 17.15 -25.76 0.85
C GLU A 170 16.11 -26.67 1.51
N ALA A 171 15.75 -27.78 0.85
CA ALA A 171 14.90 -28.81 1.44
C ALA A 171 15.52 -29.40 2.72
N LYS A 172 16.84 -29.64 2.73
CA LYS A 172 17.57 -30.08 3.94
C LYS A 172 17.54 -29.03 5.05
N ARG A 173 17.78 -27.75 4.71
CA ARG A 173 17.72 -26.64 5.69
C ARG A 173 16.32 -26.50 6.30
N LEU A 174 15.26 -26.60 5.49
CA LEU A 174 13.89 -26.48 5.95
C LEU A 174 13.48 -27.66 6.86
N LYS A 175 13.90 -28.89 6.52
CA LYS A 175 13.71 -30.07 7.39
C LYS A 175 14.40 -29.90 8.74
N LEU A 176 15.65 -29.42 8.76
CA LEU A 176 16.41 -29.20 9.98
C LEU A 176 15.78 -28.08 10.85
N ALA A 177 15.31 -27.00 10.23
CA ALA A 177 14.61 -25.92 10.93
C ALA A 177 13.32 -26.42 11.58
N HIS A 178 12.51 -27.20 10.86
CA HIS A 178 11.30 -27.80 11.40
C HIS A 178 11.59 -28.74 12.58
N GLN A 179 12.64 -29.57 12.48
CA GLN A 179 13.06 -30.46 13.55
C GLN A 179 13.46 -29.69 14.82
N ARG A 180 14.15 -28.54 14.67
CA ARG A 180 14.47 -27.64 15.80
C ARG A 180 13.24 -27.01 16.43
N CYS A 181 12.25 -26.59 15.63
CA CYS A 181 10.99 -26.08 16.15
C CYS A 181 10.23 -27.13 16.96
N LEU A 182 10.18 -28.38 16.49
CA LEU A 182 9.54 -29.48 17.22
C LEU A 182 10.28 -29.80 18.54
N ALA A 183 11.62 -29.81 18.51
CA ALA A 183 12.41 -30.02 19.71
C ALA A 183 12.18 -28.92 20.76
N TYR A 184 12.05 -27.66 20.31
CA TYR A 184 11.73 -26.53 21.19
C TYR A 184 10.32 -26.64 21.77
N ALA A 185 9.32 -26.99 20.96
CA ALA A 185 7.94 -27.19 21.42
C ALA A 185 7.81 -28.35 22.43
N ALA A 186 8.58 -29.43 22.24
CA ALA A 186 8.62 -30.54 23.19
C ALA A 186 9.22 -30.12 24.54
N GLN A 187 10.22 -29.23 24.54
CA GLN A 187 10.83 -28.71 25.77
C GLN A 187 9.92 -27.73 26.52
N THR A 188 9.13 -26.91 25.81
CA THR A 188 8.23 -25.94 26.44
C THR A 188 6.92 -26.56 26.96
N SER A 189 6.48 -27.70 26.42
CA SER A 189 5.26 -28.38 26.88
C SER A 189 5.34 -29.02 28.28
N ARG A 190 6.51 -28.97 28.96
CA ARG A 190 6.68 -29.46 30.35
C ARG A 190 6.57 -28.41 31.45
N SER A 191 6.40 -27.12 31.13
CA SER A 191 6.09 -26.11 32.15
C SER A 191 4.58 -26.04 32.38
N ARG A 192 4.16 -26.38 33.60
CA ARG A 192 2.79 -26.22 34.15
C ARG A 192 2.18 -24.86 33.76
N PRO A 193 0.87 -24.79 33.48
CA PRO A 193 0.20 -23.52 33.22
C PRO A 193 0.16 -22.72 34.53
N VAL A 194 0.86 -21.59 34.55
CA VAL A 194 0.71 -20.56 35.57
C VAL A 194 -0.30 -19.56 35.04
N GLU A 195 -1.31 -19.28 35.87
CA GLU A 195 -2.36 -18.30 35.60
C GLU A 195 -1.80 -16.92 35.29
N VAL A 196 -2.50 -16.25 34.38
CA VAL A 196 -2.18 -14.93 33.86
C VAL A 196 -2.35 -13.89 34.97
N SER A 197 -1.26 -13.23 35.36
CA SER A 197 -1.28 -11.94 36.05
C SER A 197 -0.45 -10.95 35.25
N GLU A 198 -1.07 -9.82 34.95
CA GLU A 198 -0.59 -8.78 34.04
C GLU A 198 0.65 -8.04 34.54
N GLN A 199 1.32 -7.45 33.56
CA GLN A 199 2.65 -6.84 33.59
C GLN A 199 2.79 -5.71 34.61
N THR A 200 3.91 -5.69 35.33
CA THR A 200 4.47 -4.46 35.90
C THR A 200 5.97 -4.44 35.62
N THR A 201 6.41 -3.30 35.09
CA THR A 201 7.77 -2.97 34.65
C THR A 201 8.81 -3.11 35.76
N CYS A 202 9.84 -3.94 35.55
CA CYS A 202 10.98 -4.02 36.45
C CYS A 202 12.15 -3.17 35.95
N SER A 203 12.31 -1.99 36.56
CA SER A 203 13.62 -1.49 36.98
C SER A 203 14.28 -2.55 37.87
N LEU A 204 15.54 -2.91 37.57
CA LEU A 204 16.30 -3.85 38.41
C LEU A 204 17.47 -3.11 39.06
N MET A 205 17.18 -2.65 40.28
CA MET A 205 18.16 -2.39 41.33
C MET A 205 18.64 -3.73 41.91
N ILE A 206 19.90 -3.70 42.29
CA ILE A 206 20.68 -4.69 43.02
C ILE A 206 20.03 -4.97 44.38
N SER A 207 19.78 -6.25 44.71
CA SER A 207 19.94 -6.73 46.09
C SER A 207 20.12 -8.24 46.11
N GLY A 208 21.23 -8.68 46.73
CA GLY A 208 21.52 -10.08 46.98
C GLY A 208 20.62 -10.62 48.10
N GLN A 209 20.02 -11.78 47.87
CA GLN A 209 19.34 -12.58 48.88
C GLN A 209 19.80 -14.02 48.74
N LYS A 210 20.58 -14.48 49.73
CA LYS A 210 21.03 -15.86 49.92
C LYS A 210 19.81 -16.75 50.18
N THR A 211 19.49 -17.66 49.27
CA THR A 211 18.51 -18.72 49.53
C THR A 211 19.15 -19.83 50.36
N ARG A 212 18.79 -19.84 51.64
CA ARG A 212 19.02 -20.91 52.61
C ARG A 212 18.05 -22.07 52.31
N PRO A 213 18.50 -23.33 52.13
CA PRO A 213 17.57 -24.45 52.04
C PRO A 213 16.96 -24.72 53.42
N GLN A 214 15.63 -24.65 53.53
CA GLN A 214 14.91 -25.21 54.65
C GLN A 214 15.06 -26.73 54.63
N SER A 215 15.81 -27.26 55.59
CA SER A 215 15.82 -28.68 55.92
C SER A 215 14.91 -28.89 57.13
N SER A 216 13.79 -29.56 56.88
CA SER A 216 12.77 -29.96 57.85
C SER A 216 13.23 -31.19 58.63
N TYR A 217 14.04 -31.00 59.68
CA TYR A 217 14.20 -32.03 60.70
C TYR A 217 13.13 -31.86 61.77
N ARG A 218 12.17 -32.78 61.70
CA ARG A 218 11.14 -33.11 62.67
C ARG A 218 11.80 -33.58 63.98
N ILE A 219 11.91 -32.70 64.97
CA ILE A 219 12.25 -33.09 66.35
C ILE A 219 10.97 -33.63 67.00
N GLN A 220 10.96 -34.92 67.32
CA GLN A 220 10.00 -35.48 68.26
C GLN A 220 10.49 -35.24 69.70
N PRO A 221 9.64 -34.77 70.63
CA PRO A 221 9.90 -34.89 72.05
C PRO A 221 9.35 -36.24 72.53
N GLY A 222 10.23 -37.18 72.84
CA GLY A 222 9.88 -38.52 73.30
C GLY A 222 10.64 -38.91 74.57
N ILE A 223 9.99 -38.73 75.71
CA ILE A 223 9.93 -39.64 76.86
C ILE A 223 11.27 -40.22 77.37
N SER A 224 11.67 -39.85 78.59
CA SER A 224 11.76 -40.81 79.71
C SER A 224 12.38 -40.15 80.94
N SER A 225 11.51 -39.66 81.81
CA SER A 225 11.81 -39.52 83.24
C SER A 225 12.14 -40.90 83.81
N SER A 226 13.33 -41.08 84.35
CA SER A 226 13.54 -42.04 85.43
C SER A 226 14.16 -41.30 86.61
N GLU A 227 13.30 -40.93 87.56
CA GLU A 227 13.68 -40.68 88.94
C GLU A 227 14.44 -41.91 89.47
N ARG A 228 15.68 -41.70 89.89
CA ARG A 228 16.28 -42.49 90.96
C ARG A 228 16.77 -41.53 92.03
N GLN A 229 15.92 -41.40 93.05
CA GLN A 229 16.34 -41.11 94.40
C GLN A 229 17.48 -42.05 94.79
N THR A 230 18.57 -41.51 95.34
CA THR A 230 19.30 -42.12 96.46
C THR A 230 20.35 -41.13 96.96
N GLY A 231 20.26 -40.78 98.25
CA GLY A 231 21.43 -40.70 99.12
C GLY A 231 22.06 -39.33 99.29
N ASP A 232 21.47 -38.51 100.16
CA ASP A 232 22.23 -37.56 100.97
C ASP A 232 23.26 -38.34 101.82
N GLY A 233 24.54 -37.99 101.65
CA GLY A 233 25.64 -38.48 102.45
C GLY A 233 26.79 -37.47 102.42
N PRO A 234 27.11 -36.78 103.53
CA PRO A 234 28.21 -35.83 103.56
C PRO A 234 29.53 -36.57 103.69
N ILE A 235 30.10 -36.98 102.55
CA ILE A 235 31.45 -37.54 102.49
C ILE A 235 32.44 -36.36 102.55
N ARG A 236 32.91 -36.05 103.75
CA ARG A 236 34.16 -35.29 103.97
C ARG A 236 35.30 -36.01 103.25
N ARG A 237 35.72 -35.49 102.10
CA ARG A 237 36.96 -35.91 101.44
C ARG A 237 38.11 -35.08 102.00
N CYS A 238 38.99 -35.72 102.77
CA CYS A 238 40.32 -35.20 103.01
C CYS A 238 41.05 -35.09 101.66
N ALA A 239 41.31 -33.87 101.21
CA ALA A 239 42.14 -33.62 100.05
C ALA A 239 43.59 -33.99 100.40
N SER A 240 44.00 -35.20 100.05
CA SER A 240 45.41 -35.59 100.06
C SER A 240 46.13 -34.82 98.95
N ASN A 241 47.33 -34.27 99.23
CA ASN A 241 48.15 -33.51 98.27
C ASN A 241 48.48 -34.26 96.95
N ALA A 242 48.24 -35.58 96.89
CA ALA A 242 48.28 -36.37 95.65
C ALA A 242 47.17 -36.03 94.62
N SER A 243 46.11 -35.31 95.04
CA SER A 243 45.00 -34.87 94.18
C SER A 243 45.40 -33.71 93.26
N LEU A 244 46.27 -32.81 93.73
CA LEU A 244 46.67 -31.61 92.98
C LEU A 244 47.56 -31.95 91.77
N VAL A 245 48.37 -33.01 91.86
CA VAL A 245 49.20 -33.48 90.74
C VAL A 245 48.34 -34.07 89.63
N LYS A 246 47.34 -34.90 89.98
CA LYS A 246 46.40 -35.48 89.00
C LYS A 246 45.50 -34.43 88.35
N GLU A 247 45.15 -33.38 89.09
CA GLU A 247 44.40 -32.24 88.57
C GLU A 247 45.24 -31.41 87.59
N SER A 248 46.51 -31.14 87.91
CA SER A 248 47.45 -30.48 86.99
C SER A 248 47.66 -31.28 85.70
N GLU A 249 47.87 -32.61 85.80
CA GLU A 249 47.97 -33.48 84.63
C GLU A 249 46.68 -33.51 83.80
N PHE A 250 45.51 -33.48 84.45
CA PHE A 250 44.22 -33.38 83.77
C PHE A 250 44.11 -32.08 82.96
N TRP A 251 44.48 -30.94 83.55
CA TRP A 251 44.46 -29.66 82.86
C TRP A 251 45.45 -29.60 81.69
N LEU A 252 46.65 -30.18 81.84
CA LEU A 252 47.63 -30.30 80.75
C LEU A 252 47.09 -31.15 79.59
N ARG A 253 46.48 -32.31 79.88
CA ARG A 253 45.85 -33.16 78.84
C ARG A 253 44.68 -32.45 78.17
N ARG A 254 43.84 -31.77 78.94
CA ARG A 254 42.71 -31.00 78.42
C ARG A 254 43.19 -29.85 77.53
N HIS A 255 44.24 -29.15 77.93
CA HIS A 255 44.85 -28.08 77.14
C HIS A 255 45.49 -28.65 75.87
N ALA A 256 46.16 -29.80 75.93
CA ALA A 256 46.70 -30.47 74.75
C ALA A 256 45.60 -30.86 73.75
N ILE A 257 44.51 -31.47 74.23
CA ILE A 257 43.35 -31.82 73.40
C ILE A 257 42.70 -30.57 72.78
N GLU A 258 42.53 -29.51 73.56
CA GLU A 258 41.95 -28.26 73.05
C GLU A 258 42.88 -27.59 72.02
N SER A 259 44.20 -27.63 72.24
CA SER A 259 45.20 -27.13 71.28
C SER A 259 45.14 -27.90 69.96
N GLU A 260 45.09 -29.24 70.00
CA GLU A 260 44.93 -30.08 68.81
C GLU A 260 43.62 -29.76 68.08
N ARG A 261 42.53 -29.59 68.83
CA ARG A 261 41.23 -29.21 68.25
C ARG A 261 41.27 -27.84 67.58
N ILE A 262 41.94 -26.86 68.19
CA ILE A 262 42.12 -25.53 67.59
C ILE A 262 42.92 -25.66 66.29
N GLU A 263 44.05 -26.36 66.31
CA GLU A 263 44.85 -26.60 65.10
C GLU A 263 44.05 -27.30 63.98
N GLU A 264 43.25 -28.32 64.32
CA GLU A 264 42.36 -28.98 63.36
C GLU A 264 41.32 -28.01 62.77
N THR A 265 40.73 -27.14 63.60
CA THR A 265 39.79 -26.13 63.12
C THR A 265 40.46 -25.09 62.22
N GLU A 266 41.71 -24.71 62.51
CA GLU A 266 42.49 -23.80 61.67
C GLU A 266 42.87 -24.44 60.34
N ARG A 267 43.29 -25.72 60.34
CA ARG A 267 43.55 -26.48 59.11
C ARG A 267 42.30 -26.59 58.25
N LEU A 268 41.14 -26.88 58.85
CA LEU A 268 39.88 -26.94 58.13
C LEU A 268 39.47 -25.58 57.58
N LYS A 269 39.66 -24.50 58.36
CA LYS A 269 39.39 -23.12 57.93
C LYS A 269 40.27 -22.74 56.75
N SER A 270 41.57 -23.01 56.81
CA SER A 270 42.51 -22.77 55.71
C SER A 270 42.14 -23.56 54.46
N SER A 271 41.74 -24.84 54.61
CA SER A 271 41.27 -25.66 53.48
C SER A 271 39.99 -25.10 52.83
N LEU A 272 39.05 -24.58 53.63
CA LEU A 272 37.83 -23.95 53.12
C LEU A 272 38.12 -22.63 52.41
N GLU A 273 39.01 -21.81 52.96
CA GLU A 273 39.44 -20.54 52.36
C GLU A 273 40.13 -20.78 51.01
N ASP A 274 41.00 -21.79 50.91
CA ASP A 274 41.64 -22.16 49.64
C ASP A 274 40.61 -22.64 48.60
N ARG A 275 39.59 -23.40 49.04
CA ARG A 275 38.51 -23.84 48.15
C ARG A 275 37.66 -22.65 47.67
N GLU A 276 37.39 -21.69 48.55
CA GLU A 276 36.68 -20.45 48.22
C GLU A 276 37.47 -19.61 47.22
N LYS A 277 38.76 -19.37 47.47
CA LYS A 277 39.65 -18.65 46.53
C LYS A 277 39.69 -19.30 45.14
N ARG A 278 39.76 -20.64 45.07
CA ARG A 278 39.70 -21.37 43.78
C ARG A 278 38.35 -21.20 43.09
N ALA A 279 37.25 -21.22 43.85
CA ALA A 279 35.91 -21.00 43.30
C ALA A 279 35.75 -19.57 42.77
N GLU A 280 36.23 -18.57 43.50
CA GLU A 280 36.24 -17.16 43.07
C GLU A 280 37.03 -16.97 41.78
N GLN A 281 38.23 -17.55 41.69
CA GLN A 281 39.05 -17.50 40.47
C GLN A 281 38.35 -18.12 39.26
N LEU A 282 37.62 -19.23 39.46
CA LEU A 282 36.84 -19.87 38.40
C LEU A 282 35.65 -19.00 37.95
N VAL A 283 34.94 -18.37 38.90
CA VAL A 283 33.85 -17.43 38.58
C VAL A 283 34.38 -16.23 37.81
N GLU A 284 35.47 -15.64 38.27
CA GLU A 284 36.10 -14.48 37.61
C GLU A 284 36.58 -14.83 36.20
N LYS A 285 37.22 -16.01 36.01
CA LYS A 285 37.61 -16.49 34.68
C LYS A 285 36.40 -16.67 33.77
N ASN A 286 35.33 -17.30 34.26
CA ASN A 286 34.10 -17.48 33.49
C ASN A 286 33.45 -16.14 33.11
N GLU A 287 33.49 -15.15 34.00
CA GLU A 287 32.96 -13.82 33.72
C GLU A 287 33.77 -13.09 32.64
N ARG A 288 35.11 -13.15 32.71
CA ARG A 288 35.98 -12.63 31.65
C ARG A 288 35.75 -13.32 30.30
N GLU A 289 35.58 -14.64 30.29
CA GLU A 289 35.27 -15.39 29.06
C GLU A 289 33.90 -15.01 28.48
N ARG A 290 32.89 -14.80 29.34
CA ARG A 290 31.57 -14.29 28.93
C ARG A 290 31.67 -12.89 28.33
N GLN A 291 32.42 -11.98 28.95
CA GLN A 291 32.65 -10.63 28.44
C GLN A 291 33.30 -10.65 27.05
N ARG A 292 34.40 -11.41 26.89
CA ARG A 292 35.05 -11.59 25.58
C ARG A 292 34.10 -12.17 24.53
N SER A 293 33.28 -13.16 24.91
CA SER A 293 32.29 -13.76 24.01
C SER A 293 31.23 -12.73 23.57
N LEU A 294 30.80 -11.85 24.47
CA LEU A 294 29.88 -10.76 24.16
C LEU A 294 30.50 -9.72 23.22
N GLU A 295 31.76 -9.34 23.45
CA GLU A 295 32.51 -8.42 22.59
C GLU A 295 32.66 -8.97 21.17
N ILE A 296 33.06 -10.25 21.04
CA ILE A 296 33.17 -10.93 19.74
C ILE A 296 31.80 -10.97 19.05
N ALA A 297 30.74 -11.33 19.77
CA ALA A 297 29.39 -11.38 19.21
C ALA A 297 28.87 -9.99 18.78
N HIS A 298 29.27 -8.92 19.46
CA HIS A 298 28.95 -7.55 19.07
C HIS A 298 29.70 -7.17 17.79
N TYR A 299 31.01 -7.40 17.76
CA TYR A 299 31.85 -7.15 16.59
C TYR A 299 31.37 -7.91 15.34
N GLU A 300 30.99 -9.18 15.48
CA GLU A 300 30.42 -9.95 14.37
C GLU A 300 29.10 -9.39 13.86
N ARG A 301 28.22 -8.94 14.77
CA ARG A 301 26.95 -8.30 14.40
C ARG A 301 27.19 -7.02 13.62
N GLU A 302 28.09 -6.16 14.09
CA GLU A 302 28.46 -4.93 13.38
C GLU A 302 29.07 -5.22 12.01
N ARG A 303 29.97 -6.21 11.92
CA ARG A 303 30.56 -6.62 10.65
C ARG A 303 29.49 -7.06 9.65
N ARG A 304 28.57 -7.94 10.06
CA ARG A 304 27.44 -8.38 9.22
C ARG A 304 26.55 -7.22 8.79
N LEU A 305 26.32 -6.25 9.68
CA LEU A 305 25.55 -5.05 9.36
C LEU A 305 26.26 -4.19 8.30
N ARG A 306 27.58 -3.98 8.42
CA ARG A 306 28.38 -3.26 7.40
C ARG A 306 28.37 -3.99 6.06
N GLU A 307 28.54 -5.31 6.05
CA GLU A 307 28.48 -6.12 4.83
C GLU A 307 27.10 -6.04 4.17
N ALA A 308 26.01 -6.10 4.95
CA ALA A 308 24.65 -5.92 4.44
C ALA A 308 24.41 -4.51 3.87
N GLN A 309 24.92 -3.48 4.54
CA GLN A 309 24.84 -2.10 4.04
C GLN A 309 25.62 -1.91 2.75
N ASN A 310 26.83 -2.48 2.63
CA ASN A 310 27.62 -2.42 1.40
C ASN A 310 26.90 -3.09 0.24
N ARG A 311 26.36 -4.30 0.44
CA ARG A 311 25.53 -4.98 -0.58
C ARG A 311 24.33 -4.16 -0.99
N ARG A 312 23.68 -3.47 -0.05
CA ARG A 312 22.57 -2.57 -0.35
C ARG A 312 23.03 -1.41 -1.23
N ARG A 313 24.15 -0.76 -0.90
CA ARG A 313 24.73 0.32 -1.74
C ARG A 313 25.12 -0.17 -3.13
N GLU A 314 25.66 -1.38 -3.25
CA GLU A 314 25.98 -2.00 -4.55
C GLU A 314 24.71 -2.21 -5.39
N LEU A 315 23.64 -2.76 -4.78
CA LEU A 315 22.35 -2.92 -5.45
C LEU A 315 21.74 -1.57 -5.86
N ASP A 316 21.79 -0.58 -4.98
CA ASP A 316 21.28 0.77 -5.26
C ASP A 316 22.08 1.41 -6.42
N SER A 317 23.41 1.24 -6.44
CA SER A 317 24.28 1.70 -7.54
C SER A 317 23.93 1.03 -8.88
N MET A 318 23.71 -0.29 -8.89
CA MET A 318 23.28 -1.00 -10.09
C MET A 318 21.88 -0.58 -10.56
N LEU A 319 20.94 -0.35 -9.64
CA LEU A 319 19.62 0.17 -10.01
C LEU A 319 19.73 1.57 -10.63
N GLU A 320 20.62 2.41 -10.11
CA GLU A 320 20.87 3.74 -10.65
C GLU A 320 21.54 3.71 -12.04
N SER A 321 22.43 2.75 -12.31
CA SER A 321 22.95 2.54 -13.67
C SER A 321 21.86 2.07 -14.63
N TYR A 322 21.05 1.08 -14.24
CA TYR A 322 19.93 0.62 -15.08
C TYR A 322 18.92 1.72 -15.38
N ARG A 323 18.65 2.62 -14.43
CA ARG A 323 17.79 3.79 -14.66
C ARG A 323 18.37 4.75 -15.69
N ARG A 324 19.67 5.01 -15.62
CA ARG A 324 20.38 5.85 -16.60
C ARG A 324 20.34 5.21 -17.99
N ASP A 325 20.68 3.93 -18.12
CA ASP A 325 20.66 3.21 -19.39
C ASP A 325 19.25 3.23 -20.03
N LEU A 326 18.20 3.05 -19.21
CA LEU A 326 16.80 3.15 -19.67
C LEU A 326 16.44 4.57 -20.12
N GLN A 327 16.94 5.60 -19.44
CA GLN A 327 16.71 6.99 -19.83
C GLN A 327 17.42 7.31 -21.15
N GLU A 328 18.69 6.92 -21.29
CA GLU A 328 19.45 7.09 -22.53
C GLU A 328 18.77 6.38 -23.70
N ALA A 329 18.29 5.15 -23.50
CA ALA A 329 17.53 4.43 -24.52
C ALA A 329 16.24 5.16 -24.92
N ARG A 330 15.52 5.77 -23.98
CA ARG A 330 14.31 6.58 -24.27
C ARG A 330 14.66 7.84 -25.06
N GLU A 331 15.73 8.52 -24.70
CA GLU A 331 16.20 9.72 -25.41
C GLU A 331 16.62 9.39 -26.84
N LEU A 332 17.31 8.27 -27.06
CA LEU A 332 17.66 7.78 -28.39
C LEU A 332 16.41 7.47 -29.24
N VAL A 333 15.43 6.75 -28.67
CA VAL A 333 14.17 6.47 -29.38
C VAL A 333 13.43 7.76 -29.71
N SER A 334 13.35 8.70 -28.76
CA SER A 334 12.71 10.00 -28.98
C SER A 334 13.40 10.79 -30.09
N LEU A 335 14.73 10.75 -30.16
CA LEU A 335 15.51 11.43 -31.18
C LEU A 335 15.30 10.81 -32.57
N VAL A 336 15.27 9.48 -32.66
CA VAL A 336 15.00 8.77 -33.94
C VAL A 336 13.58 9.05 -34.42
N VAL A 337 12.59 8.95 -33.53
CA VAL A 337 11.18 9.25 -33.85
C VAL A 337 11.02 10.72 -34.25
N GLY A 338 11.65 11.64 -33.53
CA GLY A 338 11.63 13.07 -33.86
C GLY A 338 12.22 13.36 -35.25
N LYS A 339 13.34 12.72 -35.60
CA LYS A 339 13.92 12.83 -36.95
C LYS A 339 12.97 12.31 -38.02
N LEU A 340 12.38 11.13 -37.83
CA LEU A 340 11.44 10.53 -38.78
C LEU A 340 10.19 11.40 -39.00
N ILE A 341 9.65 11.96 -37.93
CA ILE A 341 8.51 12.87 -38.00
C ILE A 341 8.91 14.14 -38.75
N SER A 342 10.08 14.72 -38.45
CA SER A 342 10.58 15.93 -39.11
C SER A 342 10.76 15.72 -40.62
N THR A 343 11.37 14.61 -41.04
CA THR A 343 11.53 14.29 -42.47
C THR A 343 10.19 14.09 -43.15
N SER A 344 9.27 13.35 -42.52
CA SER A 344 7.92 13.13 -43.06
C SER A 344 7.12 14.44 -43.18
N ILE A 345 7.19 15.34 -42.20
CA ILE A 345 6.55 16.66 -42.27
C ILE A 345 7.16 17.48 -43.41
N SER A 346 8.49 17.47 -43.57
CA SER A 346 9.17 18.18 -44.65
C SER A 346 8.72 17.68 -46.02
N GLU A 347 8.65 16.36 -46.22
CA GLU A 347 8.17 15.73 -47.47
C GLU A 347 6.72 16.10 -47.75
N HIS A 348 5.84 16.00 -46.75
CA HIS A 348 4.43 16.40 -46.90
C HIS A 348 4.28 17.89 -47.21
N THR A 349 5.12 18.74 -46.63
CA THR A 349 5.11 20.19 -46.90
C THR A 349 5.48 20.48 -48.35
N LEU A 350 6.51 19.81 -48.87
CA LEU A 350 6.90 19.94 -50.28
C LEU A 350 5.78 19.47 -51.23
N LEU A 351 5.16 18.32 -50.95
CA LEU A 351 4.03 17.81 -51.75
C LEU A 351 2.83 18.77 -51.73
N ILE A 352 2.53 19.38 -50.58
CA ILE A 352 1.46 20.39 -50.47
C ILE A 352 1.80 21.61 -51.32
N GLN A 353 3.06 22.05 -51.30
CA GLN A 353 3.52 23.22 -52.08
C GLN A 353 3.46 22.95 -53.59
N GLU A 354 3.93 21.80 -54.06
CA GLU A 354 3.85 21.40 -55.47
C GLU A 354 2.39 21.39 -55.95
N ARG A 355 1.49 20.79 -55.16
CA ARG A 355 0.06 20.77 -55.46
C ARG A 355 -0.53 22.18 -55.53
N GLN A 356 -0.13 23.09 -54.64
CA GLN A 356 -0.57 24.48 -54.69
C GLN A 356 -0.07 25.20 -55.94
N GLU A 357 1.16 24.93 -56.39
CA GLU A 357 1.69 25.49 -57.63
C GLU A 357 0.97 24.96 -58.87
N GLU A 358 0.65 23.67 -58.92
CA GLU A 358 -0.18 23.11 -59.99
C GLU A 358 -1.57 23.75 -60.04
N TRP A 359 -2.19 23.96 -58.87
CA TRP A 359 -3.46 24.67 -58.77
C TRP A 359 -3.35 26.12 -59.25
N ARG A 360 -2.24 26.82 -58.94
CA ARG A 360 -1.97 28.16 -59.48
C ARG A 360 -1.83 28.15 -61.01
N ARG A 361 -1.02 27.24 -61.56
CA ARG A 361 -0.82 27.12 -63.01
C ARG A 361 -2.11 26.79 -63.74
N THR A 362 -2.93 25.89 -63.20
CA THR A 362 -4.23 25.53 -63.79
C THR A 362 -5.25 26.68 -63.69
N ALA A 363 -5.24 27.45 -62.59
CA ALA A 363 -6.05 28.64 -62.48
C ALA A 363 -5.63 29.72 -63.50
N GLU A 364 -4.33 29.93 -63.69
CA GLU A 364 -3.78 30.85 -64.69
C GLU A 364 -4.15 30.45 -66.12
N THR A 365 -4.08 29.16 -66.48
CA THR A 365 -4.48 28.71 -67.82
C THR A 365 -5.98 28.87 -68.06
N ILE A 366 -6.81 28.56 -67.07
CA ILE A 366 -8.26 28.81 -67.14
C ILE A 366 -8.55 30.30 -67.29
N GLN A 367 -7.84 31.15 -66.55
CA GLN A 367 -8.01 32.59 -66.65
C GLN A 367 -7.60 33.11 -68.03
N LYS A 368 -6.44 32.66 -68.54
CA LYS A 368 -5.98 33.00 -69.90
C LYS A 368 -6.98 32.56 -70.97
N GLN A 369 -7.56 31.36 -70.87
CA GLN A 369 -8.61 30.90 -71.78
C GLN A 369 -9.86 31.78 -71.73
N LYS A 370 -10.26 32.25 -70.55
CA LYS A 370 -11.38 33.19 -70.40
C LYS A 370 -11.06 34.54 -71.04
N GLU A 371 -9.85 35.06 -70.83
CA GLU A 371 -9.39 36.31 -71.43
C GLU A 371 -9.33 36.22 -72.96
N GLU A 372 -8.77 35.14 -73.52
CA GLU A 372 -8.77 34.87 -74.96
C GLU A 372 -10.19 34.75 -75.53
N HIS A 373 -11.11 34.12 -74.80
CA HIS A 373 -12.52 34.03 -75.22
C HIS A 373 -13.20 35.40 -75.25
N VAL A 374 -12.97 36.23 -74.24
CA VAL A 374 -13.48 37.62 -74.19
C VAL A 374 -12.87 38.45 -75.33
N GLN A 375 -11.57 38.32 -75.59
CA GLN A 375 -10.91 39.01 -76.71
C GLN A 375 -11.53 38.64 -78.06
N LYS A 376 -11.75 37.34 -78.33
CA LYS A 376 -12.44 36.89 -79.56
C LYS A 376 -13.83 37.49 -79.71
N LEU A 377 -14.62 37.53 -78.63
CA LEU A 377 -15.95 38.16 -78.65
C LEU A 377 -15.88 39.66 -78.94
N LEU A 378 -14.86 40.36 -78.43
CA LEU A 378 -14.64 41.77 -78.73
C LEU A 378 -14.23 41.99 -80.19
N GLU A 379 -13.33 41.15 -80.73
CA GLU A 379 -12.93 41.18 -82.14
C GLU A 379 -14.12 40.91 -83.08
N GLU A 380 -14.92 39.87 -82.81
CA GLU A 380 -16.14 39.58 -83.56
C GLU A 380 -17.15 40.75 -83.52
N ARG A 381 -17.26 41.42 -82.36
CA ARG A 381 -18.12 42.59 -82.22
C ARG A 381 -17.61 43.77 -83.03
N GLU A 382 -16.30 44.04 -83.03
CA GLU A 382 -15.72 45.13 -83.82
C GLU A 382 -15.85 44.85 -85.33
N LEU A 383 -15.64 43.60 -85.76
CA LEU A 383 -15.88 43.20 -87.16
C LEU A 383 -17.33 43.47 -87.59
N LYS A 384 -18.31 43.09 -86.77
CA LYS A 384 -19.73 43.38 -87.05
C LYS A 384 -20.02 44.89 -87.07
N ILE A 385 -19.41 45.66 -86.17
CA ILE A 385 -19.52 47.12 -86.17
C ILE A 385 -18.93 47.67 -87.48
N GLN A 386 -17.80 47.14 -87.94
CA GLN A 386 -17.15 47.57 -89.17
C GLN A 386 -17.93 47.19 -90.43
N GLU A 387 -18.51 45.99 -90.48
CA GLU A 387 -19.47 45.58 -91.52
C GLU A 387 -20.68 46.51 -91.56
N SER A 388 -21.26 46.83 -90.39
CA SER A 388 -22.37 47.78 -90.29
C SER A 388 -21.98 49.18 -90.74
N ARG A 389 -20.75 49.65 -90.43
CA ARG A 389 -20.21 50.93 -90.92
C ARG A 389 -20.06 50.94 -92.44
N ASN A 390 -19.50 49.86 -93.02
CA ASN A 390 -19.33 49.72 -94.45
C ASN A 390 -20.68 49.68 -95.19
N LEU A 391 -21.67 48.98 -94.64
CA LEU A 391 -23.02 48.92 -95.17
C LEU A 391 -23.71 50.30 -95.14
N ALA A 392 -23.54 51.04 -94.04
CA ALA A 392 -24.04 52.40 -93.93
C ALA A 392 -23.41 53.33 -94.99
N LEU A 393 -22.09 53.26 -95.19
CA LEU A 393 -21.38 54.02 -96.24
C LEU A 393 -21.84 53.63 -97.65
N ALA A 394 -22.07 52.35 -97.92
CA ALA A 394 -22.60 51.89 -99.20
C ALA A 394 -24.03 52.40 -99.45
N ALA A 395 -24.87 52.40 -98.41
CA ALA A 395 -26.22 52.96 -98.48
C ALA A 395 -26.21 54.49 -98.71
N GLU A 396 -25.28 55.21 -98.09
CA GLU A 396 -25.06 56.64 -98.34
C GLU A 396 -24.65 56.90 -99.80
N ARG A 397 -23.68 56.14 -100.34
CA ARG A 397 -23.27 56.26 -101.76
C ARG A 397 -24.44 56.01 -102.71
N LEU A 398 -25.24 54.97 -102.45
CA LEU A 398 -26.43 54.67 -103.25
C LEU A 398 -27.46 55.81 -103.19
N ARG A 399 -27.65 56.42 -102.01
CA ARG A 399 -28.51 57.62 -101.86
C ARG A 399 -27.96 58.80 -102.67
N GLU A 400 -26.67 59.08 -102.60
CA GLU A 400 -26.03 60.14 -103.39
C GLU A 400 -26.17 59.90 -104.90
N GLU A 401 -26.01 58.65 -105.34
CA GLU A 401 -26.16 58.25 -106.74
C GLU A 401 -27.61 58.40 -107.23
N MET A 402 -28.59 57.95 -106.43
CA MET A 402 -30.02 58.18 -106.70
C MET A 402 -30.34 59.68 -106.81
N LEU A 403 -29.82 60.49 -105.89
CA LEU A 403 -30.00 61.95 -105.92
C LEU A 403 -29.42 62.55 -107.22
N ARG A 404 -28.24 62.06 -107.67
CA ARG A 404 -27.64 62.46 -108.95
C ARG A 404 -28.46 62.04 -110.17
N VAL A 405 -28.83 60.77 -110.28
CA VAL A 405 -29.49 60.20 -111.48
C VAL A 405 -30.87 60.81 -111.69
N TYR A 406 -31.64 61.02 -110.63
CA TYR A 406 -33.01 61.49 -110.75
C TYR A 406 -33.15 63.02 -110.73
N ASN A 407 -32.04 63.79 -110.72
CA ASN A 407 -32.06 65.26 -110.51
C ASN A 407 -33.01 65.66 -109.37
N LEU A 408 -33.07 64.81 -108.34
CA LEU A 408 -33.76 65.10 -107.10
C LEU A 408 -32.84 66.08 -106.38
N ASP A 409 -32.86 67.35 -106.81
CA ASP A 409 -32.45 68.44 -105.94
C ASP A 409 -33.04 68.13 -104.57
N SER A 410 -32.19 68.18 -103.53
CA SER A 410 -32.66 67.98 -102.16
C SER A 410 -33.91 68.84 -101.99
N PHE A 411 -34.90 68.33 -101.26
CA PHE A 411 -36.11 69.08 -101.01
C PHE A 411 -35.80 70.53 -100.60
N ASP A 412 -34.71 70.75 -99.85
CA ASP A 412 -34.18 72.08 -99.52
C ASP A 412 -33.68 72.89 -100.72
N LYS A 413 -33.02 72.30 -101.72
CA LYS A 413 -32.67 73.01 -102.97
C LYS A 413 -33.90 73.34 -103.81
N LYS A 414 -34.91 72.46 -103.87
CA LYS A 414 -36.18 72.79 -104.53
C LYS A 414 -36.97 73.84 -103.74
N ALA A 415 -36.99 73.75 -102.42
CA ALA A 415 -37.61 74.72 -101.53
C ALA A 415 -36.87 76.07 -101.56
N GLN A 416 -35.54 76.09 -101.64
CA GLN A 416 -34.74 77.30 -101.85
C GLN A 416 -34.95 77.87 -103.26
N ARG A 417 -35.06 77.05 -104.31
CA ARG A 417 -35.46 77.52 -105.65
C ARG A 417 -36.85 78.11 -105.63
N VAL A 418 -37.82 77.46 -104.99
CA VAL A 418 -39.21 77.97 -104.86
C VAL A 418 -39.25 79.24 -104.00
N ALA A 419 -38.50 79.31 -102.91
CA ALA A 419 -38.36 80.51 -102.09
C ALA A 419 -37.69 81.65 -102.87
N LEU A 420 -36.62 81.39 -103.63
CA LEU A 420 -35.99 82.36 -104.52
C LEU A 420 -36.92 82.79 -105.66
N ILE A 421 -37.71 81.89 -106.23
CA ILE A 421 -38.72 82.21 -107.26
C ILE A 421 -39.80 83.13 -106.67
N ASN A 422 -40.27 82.85 -105.45
CA ASN A 422 -41.22 83.71 -104.73
C ASN A 422 -40.61 85.06 -104.32
N GLU A 423 -39.34 85.11 -103.91
CA GLU A 423 -38.66 86.36 -103.53
C GLU A 423 -38.28 87.23 -104.73
N LEU A 424 -37.99 86.63 -105.90
CA LEU A 424 -37.66 87.34 -107.14
C LEU A 424 -38.89 87.65 -108.02
N GLY A 425 -40.09 87.24 -107.62
CA GLY A 425 -41.34 87.59 -108.30
C GLY A 425 -41.48 87.02 -109.72
N LEU A 426 -40.83 85.90 -110.02
CA LEU A 426 -40.89 85.24 -111.32
C LEU A 426 -41.98 84.15 -111.32
N GLU A 427 -43.24 84.54 -111.17
CA GLU A 427 -44.36 83.67 -111.54
C GLU A 427 -44.47 83.64 -113.07
N ASN A 428 -44.22 82.47 -113.69
CA ASN A 428 -44.35 82.30 -115.13
C ASN A 428 -45.78 82.61 -115.58
N THR A 429 -45.92 83.63 -116.43
CA THR A 429 -46.88 83.61 -117.52
C THR A 429 -46.39 82.61 -118.57
N SER A 430 -47.14 81.51 -118.74
CA SER A 430 -47.03 80.44 -119.77
C SER A 430 -46.25 79.18 -119.38
#